data_AF-A0A662GH95-F1
#
_entry.id   AF-A0A662GH95-F1
#
_cell.length_a   1.000
_cell.length_b   1.000
_cell.length_c   1.000
_cell.angle_alpha   90.00
_cell.angle_beta   90.00
_cell.angle_gamma   90.00
#
_symmetry.space_group_name_H-M   'P 1'
#
loop_
_entity.id
_entity.type
_entity.pdbx_description
1 polymer ?
#
loop_
_entity_poly.entity_id
_entity_poly.type
_entity_poly.pdbx_seq_one_letter_code
_entity_poly.pdbx_strand_id
1 'polypeptide(L)'
;MIYKFINPRHICLIAAINNYMKPSAIIESVDKNYWNMFADFLEKLDILYCYRSDKGIVVWNRDFYEIRDEKFRKIYEIECRLHPKINVSYEVSNILISKDINTLKNLFKIFSNKSIRNRDLILGKLLGYPDCCIKNFIKRGPVFSRHYFHLDIIRRGLEYNVPVEFWAIYHTPCSVECRYSIEMGKNYIKSLKKLSNDIYHKVLSLLKSSYLAYSVGNRYISFKTVKSNITEYNDFIKRYLSNNVKVVLGEIIQPFVYSNYRNHDNLLLLNREIVGIKVIAFAPGIGCMVFDPKNNREYIRISKSIIEKYGKLDTVFRVYSSES
;
A
#
# COMPACT_ATOMS: atom_id res chain seq x y z
N MET A 1 -17.62 0.80 10.40
CA MET A 1 -16.38 0.12 10.82
C MET A 1 -15.26 0.49 9.85
N ILE A 2 -14.10 0.90 10.38
CA ILE A 2 -13.05 1.60 9.64
C ILE A 2 -12.47 0.81 8.43
N TYR A 3 -12.46 -0.53 8.49
CA TYR A 3 -11.93 -1.39 7.41
C TYR A 3 -12.65 -1.26 6.07
N LYS A 4 -13.86 -0.69 6.04
CA LYS A 4 -14.60 -0.46 4.78
C LYS A 4 -13.97 0.65 3.94
N PHE A 5 -13.16 1.51 4.56
CA PHE A 5 -12.71 2.78 4.00
C PHE A 5 -11.18 2.91 3.93
N ILE A 6 -10.47 1.95 4.51
CA ILE A 6 -9.01 1.87 4.54
C ILE A 6 -8.58 0.55 3.95
N ASN A 7 -7.49 0.56 3.18
CA ASN A 7 -6.86 -0.66 2.70
C ASN A 7 -6.52 -1.64 3.85
N PRO A 8 -6.78 -2.96 3.70
CA PRO A 8 -6.55 -3.95 4.75
C PRO A 8 -5.10 -3.99 5.26
N ARG A 9 -4.11 -3.70 4.41
CA ARG A 9 -2.70 -3.65 4.83
C ARG A 9 -2.45 -2.52 5.82
N HIS A 10 -3.04 -1.34 5.64
CA HIS A 10 -2.93 -0.25 6.61
C HIS A 10 -3.55 -0.63 7.96
N ILE A 11 -4.67 -1.37 7.96
CA ILE A 11 -5.27 -1.87 9.20
C ILE A 11 -4.34 -2.86 9.91
N CYS A 12 -3.64 -3.74 9.18
CA CYS A 12 -2.61 -4.61 9.75
C CYS A 12 -1.48 -3.82 10.42
N LEU A 13 -1.01 -2.74 9.80
CA LEU A 13 0.03 -1.88 10.37
C LEU A 13 -0.42 -1.20 11.67
N ILE A 14 -1.64 -0.66 11.68
CA ILE A 14 -2.23 -0.01 12.86
C ILE A 14 -2.39 -1.05 13.98
N ALA A 15 -2.92 -2.23 13.68
CA ALA A 15 -3.08 -3.32 14.65
C ALA A 15 -1.75 -3.78 15.23
N ALA A 16 -0.71 -3.89 14.39
CA ALA A 16 0.63 -4.27 14.84
C ALA A 16 1.23 -3.24 15.81
N ILE A 17 1.08 -1.94 15.53
CA ILE A 17 1.53 -0.88 16.44
C ILE A 17 0.73 -0.88 17.73
N ASN A 18 -0.60 -1.00 17.64
CA ASN A 18 -1.47 -1.04 18.82
C ASN A 18 -1.07 -2.15 19.81
N ASN A 19 -0.53 -3.26 19.28
CA ASN A 19 -0.13 -4.44 20.04
C ASN A 19 1.38 -4.54 20.24
N TYR A 20 2.14 -3.45 20.04
CA TYR A 20 3.59 -3.39 20.24
C TYR A 20 4.42 -4.39 19.40
N MET A 21 3.85 -4.89 18.31
CA MET A 21 4.53 -5.79 17.35
C MET A 21 5.35 -5.01 16.32
N LYS A 22 5.12 -3.70 16.21
CA LYS A 22 5.84 -2.80 15.32
C LYS A 22 6.06 -1.45 16.01
N PRO A 23 7.28 -0.89 15.97
CA PRO A 23 7.58 0.38 16.62
C PRO A 23 6.87 1.58 15.98
N SER A 24 6.78 1.60 14.63
CA SER A 24 6.17 2.69 13.88
C SER A 24 5.76 2.25 12.47
N ALA A 25 4.93 3.02 11.78
CA ALA A 25 4.57 2.77 10.40
C ALA A 25 4.30 4.05 9.61
N ILE A 26 4.29 3.90 8.29
CA ILE A 26 3.81 4.90 7.34
C ILE A 26 2.48 4.38 6.80
N ILE A 27 1.42 5.16 7.00
CA ILE A 27 0.15 4.98 6.29
C ILE A 27 0.24 5.85 5.04
N GLU A 28 0.37 5.19 3.90
CA GLU A 28 0.72 5.86 2.65
C GLU A 28 -0.38 6.81 2.20
N SER A 29 -1.64 6.44 2.43
CA SER A 29 -2.77 7.08 1.78
C SER A 29 -4.09 6.81 2.51
N VAL A 30 -4.88 7.87 2.69
CA VAL A 30 -6.26 7.86 3.22
C VAL A 30 -7.09 8.83 2.36
N ASP A 31 -8.33 8.45 2.03
CA ASP A 31 -9.25 9.37 1.32
C ASP A 31 -9.66 10.50 2.27
N LYS A 32 -9.59 11.74 1.81
CA LYS A 32 -9.91 12.94 2.60
C LYS A 32 -11.30 12.88 3.25
N ASN A 33 -12.27 12.23 2.60
CA ASN A 33 -13.63 12.11 3.11
C ASN A 33 -13.72 11.23 4.36
N TYR A 34 -12.71 10.37 4.57
CA TYR A 34 -12.62 9.48 5.73
C TYR A 34 -11.52 9.90 6.70
N TRP A 35 -10.90 11.06 6.50
CA TRP A 35 -9.81 11.55 7.35
C TRP A 35 -10.21 11.64 8.82
N ASN A 36 -11.36 12.25 9.13
CA ASN A 36 -11.77 12.42 10.52
C ASN A 36 -11.98 11.08 11.22
N MET A 37 -12.76 10.19 10.58
CA MET A 37 -12.98 8.84 11.09
C MET A 37 -11.67 8.03 11.23
N PHE A 38 -10.71 8.22 10.31
CA PHE A 38 -9.38 7.61 10.40
C PHE A 38 -8.60 8.11 11.63
N ALA A 39 -8.54 9.42 11.81
CA ALA A 39 -7.84 10.03 12.92
C ALA A 39 -8.50 9.67 14.25
N ASP A 40 -9.83 9.75 14.37
CA ASP A 40 -10.57 9.34 15.56
C ASP A 40 -10.30 7.85 15.92
N PHE A 41 -10.08 7.01 14.91
CA PHE A 41 -9.72 5.62 15.13
C PHE A 41 -8.31 5.46 15.71
N LEU A 42 -7.32 6.23 15.24
CA LEU A 42 -5.98 6.24 15.84
C LEU A 42 -6.02 6.79 17.28
N GLU A 43 -6.82 7.83 17.51
CA GLU A 43 -6.95 8.47 18.82
C GLU A 43 -7.57 7.54 19.85
N LYS A 44 -8.65 6.84 19.49
CA LYS A 44 -9.26 5.79 20.34
C LYS A 44 -8.30 4.65 20.68
N LEU A 45 -7.33 4.39 19.81
CA LEU A 45 -6.30 3.38 20.05
C LEU A 45 -5.10 3.94 20.79
N ASP A 46 -5.10 5.22 21.19
CA ASP A 46 -3.95 5.90 21.78
C ASP A 46 -2.67 5.76 20.92
N ILE A 47 -2.81 5.89 19.60
CA ILE A 47 -1.69 5.84 18.65
C ILE A 47 -1.34 7.27 18.22
N LEU A 48 -0.13 7.72 18.56
CA LEU A 48 0.40 9.00 18.13
C LEU A 48 0.54 9.03 16.61
N TYR A 49 0.25 10.17 16.00
CA TYR A 49 0.41 10.32 14.57
C TYR A 49 0.80 11.73 14.19
N CYS A 50 1.45 11.85 13.03
CA CYS A 50 1.72 13.15 12.43
C CYS A 50 1.45 13.17 10.93
N TYR A 51 1.08 14.35 10.44
CA TYR A 51 0.70 14.60 9.06
C TYR A 51 0.99 16.06 8.68
N ARG A 52 1.02 16.34 7.37
CA ARG A 52 1.23 17.69 6.85
C ARG A 52 -0.09 18.47 6.78
N SER A 53 -0.07 19.74 7.15
CA SER A 53 -1.12 20.75 6.95
C SER A 53 -0.52 21.98 6.27
N ASP A 54 -1.35 22.96 5.93
CA ASP A 54 -0.88 24.25 5.38
C ASP A 54 -0.14 25.11 6.41
N LYS A 55 -0.28 24.79 7.70
CA LYS A 55 0.37 25.52 8.81
C LYS A 55 1.68 24.86 9.27
N GLY A 56 1.98 23.66 8.79
CA GLY A 56 3.14 22.86 9.21
C GLY A 56 2.78 21.41 9.47
N ILE A 57 3.59 20.75 10.30
CA ILE A 57 3.39 19.35 10.70
C ILE A 57 2.49 19.31 11.92
N VAL A 58 1.34 18.68 11.80
CA VAL A 58 0.45 18.43 12.93
C VAL A 58 0.89 17.14 13.60
N VAL A 59 1.04 17.16 14.92
CA VAL A 59 1.29 15.98 15.74
C VAL A 59 0.18 15.87 16.77
N TRP A 60 -0.49 14.73 16.84
CA TRP A 60 -1.36 14.42 17.96
C TRP A 60 -0.56 13.75 19.08
N ASN A 61 -0.59 14.34 20.28
CA ASN A 61 0.14 13.85 21.45
C ASN A 61 -0.80 13.46 22.60
N ARG A 62 -1.90 12.75 22.28
CA ARG A 62 -2.97 12.29 23.18
C ARG A 62 -3.94 13.36 23.62
N ASP A 63 -3.45 14.38 24.31
CA ASP A 63 -4.30 15.36 24.96
C ASP A 63 -4.59 16.57 24.06
N PHE A 64 -3.61 16.93 23.23
CA PHE A 64 -3.68 18.09 22.34
C PHE A 64 -2.94 17.82 21.04
N TYR A 65 -3.06 18.76 20.10
CA TYR A 65 -2.28 18.78 18.88
C TYR A 65 -1.17 19.82 18.97
N GLU A 66 -0.04 19.51 18.36
CA GLU A 66 1.09 20.42 18.21
C GLU A 66 1.28 20.74 16.74
N ILE A 67 1.51 22.02 16.45
CA ILE A 67 2.06 22.42 15.15
C ILE A 67 3.57 22.51 15.27
N ARG A 68 4.25 21.77 14.40
CA ARG A 68 5.70 21.70 14.32
C ARG A 68 6.20 22.16 12.95
N ASP A 69 7.40 22.72 12.93
CA ASP A 69 8.08 23.07 11.68
C ASP A 69 8.68 21.83 10.98
N GLU A 70 9.31 22.04 9.81
CA GLU A 70 9.99 20.96 9.06
C GLU A 70 11.21 20.39 9.80
N LYS A 71 11.72 21.06 10.84
CA LYS A 71 12.76 20.55 11.75
C LYS A 71 12.16 19.86 12.99
N PHE A 72 10.83 19.70 13.02
CA PHE A 72 10.05 19.10 14.11
C PHE A 72 10.12 19.88 15.44
N ARG A 73 10.40 21.19 15.40
CA ARG A 73 10.36 22.08 16.57
C ARG A 73 8.91 22.51 16.83
N LYS A 74 8.44 22.45 18.08
CA LYS A 74 7.10 22.91 18.47
C LYS A 74 7.00 24.41 18.20
N ILE A 75 5.95 24.81 17.48
CA ILE A 75 5.62 26.22 17.21
C ILE A 75 4.52 26.66 18.19
N TYR A 76 3.40 25.94 18.22
CA TYR A 76 2.29 26.19 19.14
C TYR A 76 1.45 24.92 19.35
N GLU A 77 0.59 24.99 20.36
CA GLU A 77 -0.39 23.97 20.73
C GLU A 77 -1.78 24.41 20.28
N ILE A 78 -2.61 23.45 19.88
CA ILE A 78 -4.01 23.69 19.50
C ILE A 78 -4.89 22.57 20.04
N GLU A 79 -6.13 22.93 20.37
CA GLU A 79 -7.13 22.00 20.90
C GLU A 79 -7.82 21.19 19.80
N CYS A 80 -7.84 21.71 18.57
CA CYS A 80 -8.57 21.11 17.47
C CYS A 80 -7.65 20.65 16.32
N ARG A 81 -8.07 19.58 15.65
CA ARG A 81 -7.37 18.99 14.51
C ARG A 81 -7.36 19.96 13.32
N LEU A 82 -6.19 20.33 12.81
CA LEU A 82 -6.11 21.06 11.53
C LEU A 82 -6.43 20.16 10.35
N HIS A 83 -6.96 20.78 9.29
CA HIS A 83 -7.15 20.09 8.02
C HIS A 83 -5.80 19.63 7.44
N PRO A 84 -5.73 18.36 6.98
CA PRO A 84 -4.54 17.86 6.32
C PRO A 84 -4.36 18.51 4.95
N LYS A 85 -3.11 18.63 4.53
CA LYS A 85 -2.78 18.98 3.15
C LYS A 85 -3.24 17.86 2.22
N ILE A 86 -4.08 18.21 1.25
CA ILE A 86 -4.67 17.25 0.31
C ILE A 86 -3.81 17.15 -0.94
N ASN A 87 -3.37 15.94 -1.27
CA ASN A 87 -2.68 15.60 -2.51
C ASN A 87 -3.68 15.05 -3.55
N VAL A 88 -3.37 15.26 -4.84
CA VAL A 88 -4.17 14.77 -5.99
C VAL A 88 -5.70 14.97 -5.85
N SER A 89 -6.12 16.02 -5.15
CA SER A 89 -7.51 16.44 -4.83
C SER A 89 -8.29 15.62 -3.78
N TYR A 90 -7.82 14.44 -3.37
CA TYR A 90 -8.56 13.56 -2.45
C TYR A 90 -7.70 12.73 -1.50
N GLU A 91 -6.38 12.81 -1.57
CA GLU A 91 -5.47 12.00 -0.77
C GLU A 91 -4.92 12.76 0.45
N VAL A 92 -4.99 12.16 1.63
CA VAL A 92 -4.11 12.47 2.76
C VAL A 92 -2.98 11.44 2.77
N SER A 93 -1.78 11.87 2.42
CA SER A 93 -0.64 10.96 2.22
C SER A 93 0.35 10.98 3.38
N ASN A 94 1.16 9.92 3.48
CA ASN A 94 2.38 9.88 4.31
C ASN A 94 2.11 10.21 5.78
N ILE A 95 1.06 9.62 6.35
CA ILE A 95 0.75 9.77 7.78
C ILE A 95 1.69 8.84 8.54
N LEU A 96 2.47 9.40 9.47
CA LEU A 96 3.41 8.63 10.28
C LEU A 96 2.75 8.30 11.60
N ILE A 97 2.89 7.06 12.07
CA ILE A 97 2.23 6.58 13.29
C ILE A 97 3.19 5.82 14.20
N SER A 98 3.02 5.96 15.52
CA SER A 98 3.84 5.32 16.56
C SER A 98 3.13 5.34 17.92
N LYS A 99 3.50 4.46 18.85
CA LYS A 99 3.10 4.55 20.28
C LYS A 99 4.03 5.44 21.12
N ASP A 100 5.24 5.68 20.62
CA ASP A 100 6.30 6.45 21.27
C ASP A 100 6.62 7.73 20.48
N ILE A 101 6.64 8.86 21.18
CA ILE A 101 6.84 10.20 20.59
C ILE A 101 8.25 10.38 20.04
N ASN A 102 9.26 9.79 20.69
CA ASN A 102 10.64 9.86 20.22
C ASN A 102 10.83 9.08 18.91
N THR A 103 10.20 7.91 18.82
CA THR A 103 10.14 7.10 17.60
C THR A 103 9.41 7.85 16.50
N LEU A 104 8.27 8.50 16.78
CA LEU A 104 7.54 9.30 15.78
C LEU A 104 8.38 10.46 15.26
N LYS A 105 9.04 11.21 16.16
CA LYS A 105 9.96 12.31 15.83
C LYS A 105 11.12 11.83 14.96
N ASN A 106 11.75 10.72 15.34
CA ASN A 106 12.85 10.14 14.58
C ASN A 106 12.39 9.66 13.21
N LEU A 107 11.23 8.98 13.14
CA LEU A 107 10.64 8.56 11.89
C LEU A 107 10.40 9.75 10.97
N PHE A 108 9.80 10.84 11.46
CA PHE A 108 9.59 12.06 10.69
C PHE A 108 10.91 12.65 10.15
N LYS A 109 11.92 12.80 11.02
CA LYS A 109 13.23 13.37 10.66
C LYS A 109 13.90 12.57 9.54
N ILE A 110 13.91 11.24 9.65
CA ILE A 110 14.52 10.34 8.66
C ILE A 110 13.69 10.28 7.38
N PHE A 111 12.36 10.24 7.49
CA PHE A 111 11.46 10.16 6.36
C PHE A 111 11.53 11.41 5.48
N SER A 112 11.49 12.60 6.09
CA SER A 112 11.46 13.90 5.41
C SER A 112 12.80 14.33 4.81
N ASN A 113 13.93 13.88 5.37
CA ASN A 113 15.26 14.27 4.87
C ASN A 113 15.91 13.14 4.05
N LYS A 114 15.89 13.30 2.72
CA LYS A 114 16.47 12.32 1.78
C LYS A 114 18.01 12.30 1.77
N SER A 115 18.67 13.33 2.29
CA SER A 115 20.14 13.48 2.24
C SER A 115 20.87 12.75 3.37
N ILE A 116 20.15 12.08 4.27
CA ILE A 116 20.76 11.39 5.42
C ILE A 116 21.56 10.17 4.94
N ARG A 117 22.83 10.09 5.36
CA ARG A 117 23.68 8.92 5.13
C ARG A 117 23.05 7.68 5.78
N ASN A 118 23.04 6.55 5.07
CA ASN A 118 22.43 5.30 5.52
C ASN A 118 20.92 5.41 5.86
N ARG A 119 20.21 6.37 5.24
CA ARG A 119 18.78 6.60 5.48
C ARG A 119 17.95 5.33 5.44
N ASP A 120 18.10 4.49 4.40
CA ASP A 120 17.25 3.31 4.24
C ASP A 120 17.52 2.24 5.33
N LEU A 121 18.75 2.16 5.84
CA LEU A 121 19.08 1.32 6.99
C LEU A 121 18.34 1.80 8.24
N ILE A 122 18.45 3.10 8.54
CA ILE A 122 17.84 3.70 9.72
C ILE A 122 16.32 3.63 9.62
N LEU A 123 15.76 3.97 8.46
CA LEU A 123 14.32 3.94 8.21
C LEU A 123 13.76 2.52 8.33
N GLY A 124 14.44 1.52 7.74
CA GLY A 124 14.04 0.13 7.86
C GLY A 124 14.00 -0.35 9.32
N LYS A 125 14.99 0.05 10.13
CA LYS A 125 15.03 -0.26 11.57
C LYS A 125 13.93 0.46 12.36
N LEU A 126 13.69 1.75 12.09
CA LEU A 126 12.61 2.52 12.73
C LEU A 126 11.23 1.96 12.41
N LEU A 127 11.06 1.39 11.21
CA LEU A 127 9.85 0.68 10.81
C LEU A 127 9.82 -0.77 11.33
N GLY A 128 10.88 -1.25 11.99
CA GLY A 128 10.96 -2.61 12.54
C GLY A 128 11.02 -3.71 11.48
N TYR A 129 11.60 -3.45 10.31
CA TYR A 129 11.78 -4.47 9.27
C TYR A 129 12.93 -5.44 9.61
N PRO A 130 12.91 -6.70 9.13
CA PRO A 130 13.99 -7.64 9.40
C PRO A 130 15.31 -7.20 8.77
N ASP A 131 16.43 -7.36 9.48
CA ASP A 131 17.76 -6.95 9.02
C ASP A 131 18.14 -7.57 7.66
N CYS A 132 17.77 -8.82 7.41
CA CYS A 132 17.99 -9.48 6.12
C CYS A 132 17.25 -8.77 4.97
N CYS A 133 16.03 -8.28 5.22
CA CYS A 133 15.22 -7.54 4.25
C CYS A 133 15.78 -6.14 4.02
N ILE A 134 16.22 -5.46 5.08
CA ILE A 134 16.86 -4.14 4.99
C ILE A 134 18.17 -4.23 4.17
N LYS A 135 19.04 -5.20 4.50
CA LYS A 135 20.30 -5.43 3.77
C LYS A 135 20.03 -5.73 2.29
N ASN A 136 19.05 -6.57 2.00
CA ASN A 136 18.67 -6.88 0.61
C ASN A 136 18.13 -5.63 -0.11
N PHE A 137 17.29 -4.83 0.55
CA PHE A 137 16.75 -3.58 0.01
C PHE A 137 17.86 -2.58 -0.32
N ILE A 138 18.82 -2.37 0.58
CA ILE A 138 19.96 -1.46 0.36
C ILE A 138 20.84 -1.98 -0.80
N LYS A 139 21.10 -3.29 -0.83
CA LYS A 139 21.96 -3.90 -1.86
C LYS A 139 21.37 -3.78 -3.27
N ARG A 140 20.06 -4.00 -3.42
CA ARG A 140 19.41 -4.12 -4.74
C ARG A 140 18.60 -2.87 -5.14
N GLY A 141 18.27 -2.01 -4.17
CA GLY A 141 17.28 -0.96 -4.35
C GLY A 141 15.83 -1.50 -4.39
N PRO A 142 14.83 -0.59 -4.37
CA PRO A 142 13.42 -0.94 -4.25
C PRO A 142 12.88 -1.77 -5.41
N VAL A 143 13.24 -1.40 -6.65
CA VAL A 143 12.75 -2.02 -7.87
C VAL A 143 13.22 -3.47 -7.97
N PHE A 144 14.53 -3.70 -7.89
CA PHE A 144 15.09 -5.03 -8.05
C PHE A 144 14.80 -5.92 -6.85
N SER A 145 14.74 -5.39 -5.62
CA SER A 145 14.29 -6.19 -4.46
C SER A 145 12.91 -6.81 -4.71
N ARG A 146 11.96 -6.02 -5.23
CA ARG A 146 10.63 -6.53 -5.59
C ARG A 146 10.69 -7.52 -6.76
N HIS A 147 11.38 -7.15 -7.83
CA HIS A 147 11.50 -8.00 -9.00
C HIS A 147 11.99 -9.39 -8.61
N TYR A 148 13.09 -9.48 -7.86
CA TYR A 148 13.65 -10.78 -7.48
C TYR A 148 12.79 -11.57 -6.49
N PHE A 149 12.08 -10.90 -5.57
CA PHE A 149 11.11 -11.58 -4.71
C PHE A 149 9.99 -12.21 -5.53
N HIS A 150 9.41 -11.47 -6.48
CA HIS A 150 8.37 -11.98 -7.35
C HIS A 150 8.86 -13.03 -8.35
N LEU A 151 10.10 -12.89 -8.84
CA LEU A 151 10.72 -13.91 -9.68
C LEU A 151 10.88 -15.24 -8.92
N ASP A 152 11.20 -15.20 -7.63
CA ASP A 152 11.25 -16.37 -6.75
C ASP A 152 9.85 -16.99 -6.56
N ILE A 153 8.79 -16.18 -6.42
CA ILE A 153 7.39 -16.66 -6.43
C ILE A 153 7.07 -17.41 -7.72
N ILE A 154 7.39 -16.82 -8.88
CA ILE A 154 7.12 -17.40 -10.21
C ILE A 154 7.88 -18.71 -10.39
N ARG A 155 9.18 -18.72 -10.10
CA ARG A 155 10.04 -19.91 -10.26
C ARG A 155 9.59 -21.10 -9.42
N ARG A 156 8.91 -20.85 -8.31
CA ARG A 156 8.38 -21.88 -7.41
C ARG A 156 6.91 -22.24 -7.70
N GLY A 157 6.29 -21.65 -8.72
CA GLY A 157 4.89 -21.89 -9.04
C GLY A 157 3.89 -21.37 -7.99
N LEU A 158 4.30 -20.38 -7.19
CA LEU A 158 3.51 -19.85 -6.07
C LEU A 158 2.61 -18.67 -6.47
N GLU A 159 2.55 -18.31 -7.75
CA GLU A 159 1.82 -17.13 -8.23
C GLU A 159 0.36 -17.09 -7.79
N TYR A 160 -0.28 -18.26 -7.70
CA TYR A 160 -1.68 -18.41 -7.28
C TYR A 160 -1.83 -18.98 -5.87
N ASN A 161 -0.74 -19.07 -5.12
CA ASN A 161 -0.68 -19.60 -3.75
C ASN A 161 0.30 -18.77 -2.90
N VAL A 162 0.28 -17.45 -3.04
CA VAL A 162 1.15 -16.57 -2.26
C VAL A 162 0.69 -16.59 -0.80
N PRO A 163 1.59 -16.73 0.19
CA PRO A 163 1.23 -16.63 1.60
C PRO A 163 0.57 -15.29 1.93
N VAL A 164 -0.57 -15.34 2.60
CA VAL A 164 -1.36 -14.14 2.96
C VAL A 164 -0.58 -13.17 3.85
N GLU A 165 0.38 -13.70 4.62
CA GLU A 165 1.33 -12.97 5.45
C GLU A 165 2.10 -11.89 4.68
N PHE A 166 2.47 -12.16 3.42
CA PHE A 166 3.18 -11.20 2.58
C PHE A 166 2.30 -10.00 2.19
N TRP A 167 0.98 -10.16 2.22
CA TRP A 167 0.05 -9.07 1.98
C TRP A 167 -0.22 -8.22 3.22
N ALA A 168 0.01 -8.77 4.43
CA ALA A 168 -0.15 -8.06 5.69
C ALA A 168 1.01 -7.10 6.01
N ILE A 169 2.22 -7.38 5.52
CA ILE A 169 3.43 -6.58 5.78
C ILE A 169 3.62 -5.43 4.77
N TYR A 170 4.41 -4.43 5.17
CA TYR A 170 4.72 -3.25 4.34
C TYR A 170 6.20 -3.14 3.93
N HIS A 171 6.83 -4.27 3.64
CA HIS A 171 8.16 -4.34 3.02
C HIS A 171 8.21 -5.48 2.00
N THR A 172 9.23 -5.48 1.14
CA THR A 172 9.50 -6.62 0.26
C THR A 172 10.38 -7.63 1.01
N PRO A 173 9.93 -8.89 1.21
CA PRO A 173 10.78 -9.93 1.79
C PRO A 173 12.05 -10.17 0.96
N CYS A 174 13.14 -10.60 1.61
CA CYS A 174 14.38 -10.93 0.89
C CYS A 174 14.30 -12.22 0.05
N SER A 175 13.33 -13.10 0.35
CA SER A 175 12.99 -14.32 -0.38
C SER A 175 11.58 -14.79 0.02
N VAL A 176 11.01 -15.74 -0.72
CA VAL A 176 9.71 -16.36 -0.38
C VAL A 176 9.75 -17.25 0.87
N GLU A 177 10.95 -17.62 1.33
CA GLU A 177 11.16 -18.43 2.53
C GLU A 177 11.64 -17.59 3.73
N CYS A 178 11.58 -16.26 3.63
CA CYS A 178 12.03 -15.37 4.69
C CYS A 178 11.18 -15.56 5.96
N ARG A 179 11.67 -16.41 6.87
CA ARG A 179 10.98 -16.77 8.12
C ARG A 179 10.58 -15.55 8.94
N TYR A 180 11.45 -14.56 9.06
CA TYR A 180 11.17 -13.30 9.76
C TYR A 180 10.01 -12.51 9.15
N SER A 181 9.90 -12.48 7.81
CA SER A 181 8.79 -11.77 7.14
C SER A 181 7.47 -12.52 7.29
N ILE A 182 7.51 -13.86 7.20
CA ILE A 182 6.34 -14.72 7.40
C ILE A 182 5.85 -14.58 8.84
N GLU A 183 6.73 -14.71 9.83
CA GLU A 183 6.39 -14.57 11.25
C GLU A 183 5.83 -13.18 11.57
N MET A 184 6.44 -12.12 11.02
CA MET A 184 5.93 -10.76 11.14
C MET A 184 4.51 -10.63 10.58
N GLY A 185 4.25 -11.18 9.38
CA GLY A 185 2.91 -11.19 8.79
C GLY A 185 1.89 -11.94 9.65
N LYS A 186 2.26 -13.11 10.21
CA LYS A 186 1.42 -13.86 11.15
C LYS A 186 1.08 -13.03 12.39
N ASN A 187 2.08 -12.35 12.96
CA ASN A 187 1.90 -11.51 14.15
C ASN A 187 1.00 -10.29 13.85
N TYR A 188 1.11 -9.70 12.67
CA TYR A 188 0.25 -8.58 12.26
C TYR A 188 -1.20 -9.04 12.11
N ILE A 189 -1.43 -10.17 11.44
CA ILE A 189 -2.76 -10.77 11.30
C ILE A 189 -3.34 -11.15 12.67
N LYS A 190 -2.54 -11.76 13.56
CA LYS A 190 -2.97 -12.09 14.93
C LYS A 190 -3.33 -10.84 15.75
N SER A 191 -2.67 -9.72 15.51
CA SER A 191 -2.94 -8.44 16.19
C SER A 191 -4.33 -7.88 15.84
N LEU A 192 -4.87 -8.20 14.67
CA LEU A 192 -6.25 -7.81 14.30
C LEU A 192 -7.28 -8.44 15.25
N LYS A 193 -7.07 -9.69 15.69
CA LYS A 193 -7.96 -10.38 16.61
C LYS A 193 -8.05 -9.69 17.97
N LYS A 194 -6.94 -9.08 18.41
CA LYS A 194 -6.87 -8.29 19.64
C LYS A 194 -7.59 -6.93 19.51
N LEU A 195 -7.75 -6.40 18.30
CA LEU A 195 -8.58 -5.20 18.08
C LEU A 195 -10.07 -5.56 18.09
N SER A 196 -10.47 -6.58 17.32
CA SER A 196 -11.84 -7.10 17.27
C SER A 196 -11.89 -8.36 16.41
N ASN A 197 -12.71 -9.33 16.81
CA ASN A 197 -12.98 -10.52 15.99
C ASN A 197 -13.58 -10.16 14.61
N ASP A 198 -14.48 -9.17 14.52
CA ASP A 198 -15.05 -8.76 13.21
C ASP A 198 -13.96 -8.15 12.31
N ILE A 199 -13.11 -7.27 12.86
CA ILE A 199 -11.98 -6.69 12.12
C ILE A 199 -11.05 -7.80 11.61
N TYR A 200 -10.73 -8.78 12.45
CA TYR A 200 -9.90 -9.93 12.06
C TYR A 200 -10.47 -10.68 10.86
N HIS A 201 -11.73 -11.13 10.94
CA HIS A 201 -12.33 -11.93 9.87
C HIS A 201 -12.48 -11.12 8.57
N LYS A 202 -12.88 -9.85 8.66
CA LYS A 202 -13.07 -8.99 7.50
C LYS A 202 -11.75 -8.65 6.83
N VAL A 203 -10.75 -8.21 7.58
CA VAL A 203 -9.43 -7.86 7.03
C VAL A 203 -8.72 -9.10 6.47
N LEU A 204 -8.77 -10.25 7.16
CA LEU A 204 -8.17 -11.48 6.65
C LEU A 204 -8.83 -11.91 5.33
N SER A 205 -10.17 -11.83 5.23
CA SER A 205 -10.87 -12.11 3.98
C SER A 205 -10.42 -11.18 2.85
N LEU A 206 -10.24 -9.88 3.13
CA LEU A 206 -9.74 -8.89 2.16
C LEU A 206 -8.27 -9.11 1.79
N LEU A 207 -7.43 -9.65 2.68
CA LEU A 207 -6.05 -10.02 2.38
C LEU A 207 -5.93 -11.29 1.54
N LYS A 208 -6.90 -12.19 1.62
CA LYS A 208 -6.99 -13.38 0.75
C LYS A 208 -7.50 -12.99 -0.64
N SER A 209 -6.81 -12.11 -1.34
CA SER A 209 -7.25 -11.54 -2.62
C SER A 209 -6.23 -11.83 -3.73
N SER A 210 -6.60 -11.44 -4.95
CA SER A 210 -5.68 -11.31 -6.07
C SER A 210 -5.09 -9.90 -6.11
N TYR A 211 -3.84 -9.80 -6.55
CA TYR A 211 -3.02 -8.59 -6.50
C TYR A 211 -2.38 -8.34 -7.86
N LEU A 212 -2.94 -7.41 -8.64
CA LEU A 212 -2.34 -6.95 -9.89
C LEU A 212 -1.18 -5.99 -9.58
N ALA A 213 0.04 -6.40 -9.89
CA ALA A 213 1.21 -5.54 -9.85
C ALA A 213 1.23 -4.61 -11.08
N TYR A 214 0.86 -3.34 -10.93
CA TYR A 214 0.82 -2.37 -12.04
C TYR A 214 2.05 -1.44 -12.10
N SER A 215 3.00 -1.61 -11.19
CA SER A 215 4.24 -0.83 -11.18
C SER A 215 5.39 -1.61 -10.54
N VAL A 216 6.61 -1.06 -10.64
CA VAL A 216 7.79 -1.57 -9.94
C VAL A 216 7.79 -1.28 -8.42
N GLY A 217 6.92 -0.40 -7.95
CA GLY A 217 6.74 -0.02 -6.54
C GLY A 217 5.81 -0.96 -5.76
N ASN A 218 5.64 -0.72 -4.44
CA ASN A 218 4.79 -1.56 -3.55
C ASN A 218 3.30 -1.29 -3.75
N ARG A 219 2.87 -1.40 -5.01
CA ARG A 219 1.65 -0.84 -5.52
C ARG A 219 0.93 -1.93 -6.29
N TYR A 220 -0.18 -2.38 -5.72
CA TYR A 220 -1.02 -3.41 -6.27
C TYR A 220 -2.46 -2.94 -6.27
N ILE A 221 -3.22 -3.39 -7.27
CA ILE A 221 -4.67 -3.41 -7.17
C ILE A 221 -5.07 -4.75 -6.58
N SER A 222 -5.69 -4.68 -5.41
CA SER A 222 -6.24 -5.86 -4.74
C SER A 222 -7.68 -6.05 -5.19
N PHE A 223 -8.06 -7.28 -5.54
CA PHE A 223 -9.42 -7.59 -5.99
C PHE A 223 -9.78 -9.04 -5.68
N LYS A 224 -11.08 -9.31 -5.61
CA LYS A 224 -11.63 -10.68 -5.58
C LYS A 224 -12.08 -11.07 -6.97
N THR A 225 -11.71 -12.26 -7.42
CA THR A 225 -12.11 -12.72 -8.76
C THR A 225 -13.60 -13.07 -8.76
N VAL A 226 -14.32 -12.56 -9.77
CA VAL A 226 -15.72 -12.88 -10.00
C VAL A 226 -15.80 -13.88 -11.15
N LYS A 227 -16.41 -15.04 -10.89
CA LYS A 227 -16.59 -16.08 -11.90
C LYS A 227 -17.55 -15.57 -12.97
N SER A 228 -17.02 -15.17 -14.12
CA SER A 228 -17.77 -14.76 -15.30
C SER A 228 -16.92 -14.94 -16.54
N ASN A 229 -17.55 -15.35 -17.65
CA ASN A 229 -16.90 -15.32 -18.96
C ASN A 229 -17.02 -13.91 -19.52
N ILE A 230 -15.87 -13.25 -19.73
CA ILE A 230 -15.82 -11.93 -20.33
C ILE A 230 -15.08 -12.05 -21.65
N THR A 231 -15.84 -12.00 -22.74
CA THR A 231 -15.29 -12.04 -24.10
C THR A 231 -15.57 -10.76 -24.87
N GLU A 232 -16.60 -10.01 -24.50
CA GLU A 232 -17.07 -8.79 -25.20
C GLU A 232 -16.02 -7.66 -25.26
N TYR A 233 -15.10 -7.58 -24.30
CA TYR A 233 -14.03 -6.55 -24.28
C TYR A 233 -12.72 -7.01 -24.90
N ASN A 234 -12.63 -8.24 -25.42
CA ASN A 234 -11.36 -8.80 -25.89
C ASN A 234 -10.72 -7.98 -27.01
N ASP A 235 -11.49 -7.51 -27.98
CA ASP A 235 -10.95 -6.76 -29.11
C ASP A 235 -10.46 -5.37 -28.68
N PHE A 236 -11.22 -4.70 -27.81
CA PHE A 236 -10.82 -3.45 -27.19
C PHE A 236 -9.51 -3.62 -26.41
N ILE A 237 -9.41 -4.65 -25.58
CA ILE A 237 -8.22 -4.93 -24.75
C ILE A 237 -7.00 -5.31 -25.61
N LYS A 238 -7.19 -6.15 -26.64
CA LYS A 238 -6.10 -6.62 -27.53
C LYS A 238 -5.46 -5.47 -28.30
N ARG A 239 -6.23 -4.44 -28.67
CA ARG A 239 -5.69 -3.22 -29.31
C ARG A 239 -4.63 -2.53 -28.43
N TYR A 240 -4.71 -2.66 -27.11
CA TYR A 240 -3.77 -2.02 -26.18
C TYR A 240 -2.67 -2.94 -25.66
N LEU A 241 -2.99 -4.19 -25.33
CA LEU A 241 -2.09 -5.08 -24.59
C LEU A 241 -1.48 -6.21 -25.45
N SER A 242 -1.68 -6.18 -26.77
CA SER A 242 -1.19 -7.16 -27.76
C SER A 242 -1.75 -8.58 -27.56
N ASN A 243 -1.06 -9.59 -28.09
CA ASN A 243 -1.45 -11.01 -27.96
C ASN A 243 -0.97 -11.58 -26.61
N ASN A 244 -1.67 -12.57 -26.04
CA ASN A 244 -1.45 -13.20 -24.71
C ASN A 244 -1.94 -12.42 -23.48
N VAL A 245 -3.01 -11.64 -23.64
CA VAL A 245 -3.65 -10.93 -22.53
C VAL A 245 -4.48 -11.89 -21.69
N LYS A 246 -4.36 -11.79 -20.37
CA LYS A 246 -5.31 -12.38 -19.42
C LYS A 246 -6.34 -11.32 -19.04
N VAL A 247 -7.61 -11.69 -19.07
CA VAL A 247 -8.74 -10.83 -18.69
C VAL A 247 -9.51 -11.51 -17.57
N VAL A 248 -9.79 -10.77 -16.50
CA VAL A 248 -10.60 -11.24 -15.37
C VAL A 248 -11.61 -10.17 -14.98
N LEU A 249 -12.77 -10.61 -14.48
CA LEU A 249 -13.68 -9.74 -13.74
C LEU A 249 -13.25 -9.73 -12.27
N GLY A 250 -13.05 -8.56 -11.71
CA GLY A 250 -12.62 -8.41 -10.32
C GLY A 250 -13.46 -7.41 -9.56
N GLU A 251 -13.83 -7.74 -8.32
CA GLU A 251 -14.30 -6.76 -7.35
C GLU A 251 -13.08 -6.11 -6.69
N ILE A 252 -12.72 -4.91 -7.14
CA ILE A 252 -11.60 -4.15 -6.60
C ILE A 252 -11.96 -3.65 -5.20
N ILE A 253 -11.05 -3.87 -4.25
CA ILE A 253 -11.17 -3.35 -2.89
C ILE A 253 -10.45 -2.00 -2.76
N GLN A 254 -10.35 -1.48 -1.53
CA GLN A 254 -9.77 -0.15 -1.31
C GLN A 254 -8.31 -0.03 -1.81
N PRO A 255 -7.98 1.02 -2.60
CA PRO A 255 -6.62 1.27 -3.04
C PRO A 255 -5.65 1.39 -1.87
N PHE A 256 -4.44 0.85 -2.03
CA PHE A 256 -3.37 1.07 -1.05
C PHE A 256 -2.82 2.51 -1.11
N VAL A 257 -2.79 3.08 -2.32
CA VAL A 257 -2.38 4.46 -2.60
C VAL A 257 -3.36 5.10 -3.57
N TYR A 258 -3.80 6.30 -3.24
CA TYR A 258 -4.57 7.18 -4.12
C TYR A 258 -3.62 7.91 -5.08
N SER A 259 -4.02 8.09 -6.33
CA SER A 259 -3.17 8.66 -7.37
C SER A 259 -3.99 9.25 -8.51
N ASN A 260 -3.50 10.35 -9.07
CA ASN A 260 -4.00 10.92 -10.31
C ASN A 260 -2.79 11.22 -11.19
N TYR A 261 -2.54 10.35 -12.15
CA TYR A 261 -1.46 10.51 -13.12
C TYR A 261 -1.98 10.22 -14.52
N ARG A 262 -1.63 11.08 -15.46
CA ARG A 262 -1.97 10.93 -16.87
C ARG A 262 -0.84 11.49 -17.72
N ASN A 263 -0.40 10.70 -18.69
CA ASN A 263 0.35 11.16 -19.84
C ASN A 263 -0.26 10.52 -21.11
N HIS A 264 0.40 10.66 -22.26
CA HIS A 264 -0.09 10.11 -23.52
C HIS A 264 -0.33 8.58 -23.45
N ASP A 265 0.66 7.84 -22.96
CA ASP A 265 0.68 6.38 -22.97
C ASP A 265 0.09 5.73 -21.71
N ASN A 266 -0.01 6.50 -20.62
CA ASN A 266 -0.29 5.98 -19.29
C ASN A 266 -1.36 6.77 -18.56
N LEU A 267 -2.29 6.05 -17.94
CA LEU A 267 -3.35 6.54 -17.09
C LEU A 267 -3.33 5.77 -15.76
N LEU A 268 -3.35 6.50 -14.66
CA LEU A 268 -3.49 5.98 -13.31
C LEU A 268 -4.42 6.88 -12.50
N LEU A 269 -5.70 6.54 -12.49
CA LEU A 269 -6.75 7.16 -11.70
C LEU A 269 -7.12 6.21 -10.57
N LEU A 270 -6.38 6.29 -9.47
CA LEU A 270 -6.70 5.57 -8.24
C LEU A 270 -7.43 6.53 -7.32
N ASN A 271 -8.74 6.60 -7.48
CA ASN A 271 -9.67 7.31 -6.60
C ASN A 271 -10.69 6.29 -6.05
N ARG A 272 -11.63 6.73 -5.22
CA ARG A 272 -12.67 5.85 -4.66
C ARG A 272 -13.55 5.14 -5.71
N GLU A 273 -13.65 5.67 -6.92
CA GLU A 273 -14.55 5.15 -7.97
C GLU A 273 -13.98 3.88 -8.64
N ILE A 274 -12.68 3.59 -8.45
CA ILE A 274 -12.08 2.34 -8.92
C ILE A 274 -12.61 1.12 -8.15
N VAL A 275 -13.14 1.33 -6.93
CA VAL A 275 -13.67 0.26 -6.07
C VAL A 275 -14.92 -0.35 -6.70
N GLY A 276 -15.11 -1.66 -6.49
CA GLY A 276 -16.22 -2.43 -7.03
C GLY A 276 -15.84 -3.21 -8.29
N ILE A 277 -16.85 -3.69 -9.01
CA ILE A 277 -16.66 -4.56 -10.18
C ILE A 277 -15.97 -3.79 -11.30
N LYS A 278 -14.88 -4.36 -11.82
CA LYS A 278 -14.08 -3.86 -12.94
C LYS A 278 -13.56 -5.01 -13.79
N VAL A 279 -13.37 -4.75 -15.08
CA VAL A 279 -12.59 -5.61 -15.98
C VAL A 279 -11.11 -5.30 -15.74
N ILE A 280 -10.34 -6.34 -15.48
CA ILE A 280 -8.90 -6.25 -15.20
C ILE A 280 -8.18 -7.08 -16.27
N ALA A 281 -7.39 -6.40 -17.10
CA ALA A 281 -6.63 -7.00 -18.17
C ALA A 281 -5.14 -6.79 -17.96
N PHE A 282 -4.34 -7.80 -18.22
CA PHE A 282 -2.89 -7.71 -18.00
C PHE A 282 -2.11 -8.67 -18.89
N ALA A 283 -0.92 -8.23 -19.27
CA ALA A 283 0.07 -8.99 -20.01
C ALA A 283 1.44 -8.78 -19.33
N PRO A 284 2.02 -9.81 -18.67
CA PRO A 284 3.26 -9.68 -17.91
C PRO A 284 4.39 -9.04 -18.71
N GLY A 285 5.00 -7.99 -18.15
CA GLY A 285 6.08 -7.22 -18.80
C GLY A 285 5.64 -6.35 -19.99
N ILE A 286 4.37 -6.38 -20.41
CA ILE A 286 3.84 -5.61 -21.54
C ILE A 286 2.96 -4.45 -21.05
N GLY A 287 1.99 -4.72 -20.19
CA GLY A 287 1.10 -3.68 -19.69
C GLY A 287 -0.12 -4.22 -18.96
N CYS A 288 -0.90 -3.31 -18.37
CA CYS A 288 -2.18 -3.66 -17.75
C CYS A 288 -3.22 -2.56 -17.92
N MET A 289 -4.48 -2.95 -17.76
CA MET A 289 -5.63 -2.10 -17.88
C MET A 289 -6.68 -2.46 -16.83
N VAL A 290 -7.33 -1.45 -16.27
CA VAL A 290 -8.51 -1.58 -15.40
C VAL A 290 -9.59 -0.65 -15.92
N PHE A 291 -10.75 -1.23 -16.20
CA PHE A 291 -11.85 -0.58 -16.89
C PHE A 291 -13.18 -0.89 -16.22
N ASP A 292 -14.05 0.12 -16.12
CA ASP A 292 -15.42 -0.02 -15.67
C ASP A 292 -16.36 -0.15 -16.87
N PRO A 293 -16.92 -1.35 -17.11
CA PRO A 293 -17.83 -1.58 -18.22
C PRO A 293 -19.14 -0.81 -18.10
N LYS A 294 -19.63 -0.57 -16.87
CA LYS A 294 -20.91 0.11 -16.64
C LYS A 294 -20.85 1.57 -17.04
N ASN A 295 -19.73 2.22 -16.77
CA ASN A 295 -19.53 3.65 -16.98
C ASN A 295 -18.66 3.96 -18.20
N ASN A 296 -18.24 2.94 -18.95
CA ASN A 296 -17.28 3.01 -20.04
C ASN A 296 -16.03 3.85 -19.68
N ARG A 297 -15.41 3.55 -18.53
CA ARG A 297 -14.36 4.40 -17.94
C ARG A 297 -13.09 3.64 -17.63
N GLU A 298 -11.96 4.15 -18.13
CA GLU A 298 -10.64 3.65 -17.77
C GLU A 298 -10.15 4.23 -16.44
N TYR A 299 -9.59 3.37 -15.59
CA TYR A 299 -8.93 3.77 -14.34
C TYR A 299 -7.44 3.54 -14.39
N ILE A 300 -7.02 2.44 -15.02
CA ILE A 300 -5.61 2.12 -15.21
C ILE A 300 -5.43 1.78 -16.67
N ARG A 301 -4.41 2.36 -17.29
CA ARG A 301 -3.87 1.95 -18.59
C ARG A 301 -2.37 2.21 -18.51
N ILE A 302 -1.58 1.16 -18.36
CA ILE A 302 -0.14 1.28 -18.17
C ILE A 302 0.55 0.37 -19.16
N SER A 303 1.54 0.89 -19.87
CA SER A 303 2.33 0.13 -20.85
C SER A 303 3.76 -0.12 -20.37
N LYS A 304 4.51 -0.93 -21.11
CA LYS A 304 5.91 -1.27 -20.81
C LYS A 304 6.82 -0.04 -20.74
N SER A 305 6.43 1.11 -21.29
CA SER A 305 7.24 2.33 -21.25
C SER A 305 7.62 2.76 -19.83
N ILE A 306 6.77 2.47 -18.82
CA ILE A 306 7.10 2.79 -17.41
C ILE A 306 8.20 1.92 -16.81
N ILE A 307 8.51 0.77 -17.42
CA ILE A 307 9.51 -0.19 -16.94
C ILE A 307 10.73 -0.31 -17.85
N GLU A 308 10.71 0.25 -19.05
CA GLU A 308 11.78 0.13 -20.05
C GLU A 308 13.16 0.49 -19.49
N LYS A 309 13.26 1.56 -18.70
CA LYS A 309 14.51 1.98 -18.04
C LYS A 309 15.11 0.97 -17.07
N TYR A 310 14.34 -0.05 -16.66
CA TYR A 310 14.77 -1.12 -15.76
C TYR A 310 15.02 -2.44 -16.49
N GLY A 311 14.90 -2.47 -17.82
CA GLY A 311 14.97 -3.68 -18.62
C GLY A 311 13.70 -4.54 -18.55
N LYS A 312 13.83 -5.83 -18.88
CA LYS A 312 12.70 -6.77 -18.93
C LYS A 312 12.27 -7.17 -17.51
N LEU A 313 11.19 -6.56 -17.02
CA LEU A 313 10.55 -6.89 -15.74
C LEU A 313 9.21 -7.61 -15.95
N ASP A 314 9.24 -8.90 -16.29
CA ASP A 314 8.04 -9.73 -16.47
C ASP A 314 7.31 -10.12 -15.16
N THR A 315 7.83 -9.63 -14.03
CA THR A 315 7.22 -9.72 -12.70
C THR A 315 6.19 -8.62 -12.43
N VAL A 316 6.12 -7.59 -13.28
CA VAL A 316 5.04 -6.59 -13.24
C VAL A 316 4.02 -6.86 -14.34
N PHE A 317 2.87 -6.21 -14.24
CA PHE A 317 1.69 -6.48 -15.06
C PHE A 317 1.24 -7.94 -14.96
N ARG A 318 1.29 -8.45 -13.74
CA ARG A 318 1.04 -9.84 -13.38
C ARG A 318 0.19 -9.87 -12.12
N VAL A 319 -0.66 -10.88 -12.02
CA VAL A 319 -1.50 -11.14 -10.85
C VAL A 319 -0.83 -12.17 -9.97
N TYR A 320 -0.77 -11.86 -8.69
CA TYR A 320 -0.38 -12.78 -7.62
C TYR A 320 -1.59 -13.00 -6.71
N SER A 321 -1.91 -14.23 -6.31
CA SER A 321 -3.15 -14.53 -5.59
C SER A 321 -2.92 -15.32 -4.30
N SER A 322 -3.78 -15.02 -3.32
CA SER A 322 -3.96 -15.74 -2.06
C SER A 322 -5.42 -16.14 -1.85
N GLU A 323 -6.22 -16.22 -2.93
CA GLU A 323 -7.66 -16.56 -2.89
C GLU A 323 -7.97 -18.04 -2.59
N SER A 324 -6.98 -18.84 -2.16
CA SER A 324 -7.16 -20.27 -1.91
C SER A 324 -8.17 -20.64 -0.82
#